data_AF-A0A2A2TMW1-F1
#
_entry.id   AF-A0A2A2TMW1-F1
#
_cell.length_a   1.000
_cell.length_b   1.000
_cell.length_c   1.000
_cell.angle_alpha   90.00
_cell.angle_beta   90.00
_cell.angle_gamma   90.00
#
_symmetry.space_group_name_H-M   'P 1'
#
loop_
_entity.id
_entity.type
_entity.pdbx_description
1 polymer ?
#
loop_
_entity_poly.entity_id
_entity_poly.type
_entity_poly.pdbx_seq_one_letter_code
_entity_poly.pdbx_strand_id
1 'polypeptide(L)'
;MSNSNNFDSGALSNKLQSITKSVGDAIAACEGDTIALLALLRQLEFLHREIRDGVFQESLPENRQALYALLREIEMEGGWPYIERMRLQAFLAKMEQEEEGS
;
A
#
# COMPACT_ATOMS: atom_id res chain seq x y z
N MET A 1 8.54 27.35 14.83
CA MET A 1 8.34 26.93 13.42
C MET A 1 8.13 25.43 13.47
N SER A 2 7.00 24.81 13.11
CA SER A 2 5.77 25.26 12.48
C SER A 2 4.63 24.33 12.95
N ASN A 3 3.47 24.91 13.24
CA ASN A 3 2.27 24.22 13.67
C ASN A 3 1.42 23.93 12.42
N SER A 4 1.54 22.73 11.84
CA SER A 4 0.81 22.38 10.60
C SER A 4 0.25 20.95 10.52
N ASN A 5 0.45 20.08 11.50
CA ASN A 5 0.11 18.66 11.34
C ASN A 5 -1.33 18.25 11.71
N ASN A 6 -2.22 19.19 12.04
CA ASN A 6 -3.56 18.83 12.55
C ASN A 6 -4.71 19.01 11.54
N PHE A 7 -4.47 19.69 10.41
CA PHE A 7 -5.52 19.98 9.42
C PHE A 7 -5.73 18.83 8.40
N ASP A 8 -4.70 18.02 8.15
CA ASP A 8 -4.75 16.96 7.12
C ASP A 8 -5.31 15.62 7.61
N SER A 9 -5.23 15.35 8.92
CA SER A 9 -5.66 14.06 9.50
C SER A 9 -7.18 13.84 9.39
N GLY A 10 -7.98 14.89 9.64
CA GLY A 10 -9.44 14.81 9.51
C GLY A 10 -9.90 14.67 8.06
N ALA A 11 -9.25 15.37 7.13
CA ALA A 11 -9.59 15.30 5.70
C ALA A 11 -9.24 13.93 5.10
N LEU A 12 -8.09 13.36 5.46
CA LEU A 12 -7.70 12.01 5.05
C LEU A 12 -8.65 10.95 5.64
N SER A 13 -8.97 11.06 6.93
CA SER A 13 -9.91 10.16 7.61
C SER A 13 -11.29 10.14 6.91
N ASN A 14 -11.82 11.31 6.54
CA ASN A 14 -13.09 11.41 5.82
C ASN A 14 -13.03 10.76 4.42
N LYS A 15 -11.90 10.91 3.71
CA LYS A 15 -11.69 10.26 2.41
C LYS A 15 -11.64 8.74 2.55
N LEU A 16 -10.90 8.23 3.54
CA LEU A 16 -10.83 6.79 3.83
C LEU A 16 -12.21 6.23 4.19
N GLN A 17 -12.99 6.94 5.02
CA GLN A 17 -14.35 6.54 5.36
C GLN A 17 -15.26 6.49 4.13
N SER A 18 -15.10 7.44 3.21
CA SER A 18 -15.85 7.47 1.94
C SER A 18 -15.50 6.27 1.05
N ILE A 19 -14.21 5.91 0.96
CA ILE A 19 -13.76 4.71 0.23
C ILE A 19 -14.37 3.46 0.86
N THR A 20 -14.29 3.31 2.18
CA THR A 20 -14.90 2.17 2.91
C THR A 20 -16.39 2.06 2.62
N LYS A 21 -17.10 3.20 2.63
CA LYS A 21 -18.53 3.22 2.32
C LYS A 21 -18.80 2.78 0.88
N SER A 22 -18.10 3.34 -0.11
CA SER A 22 -18.29 2.98 -1.52
C SER A 22 -17.98 1.52 -1.81
N VAL A 23 -16.96 0.96 -1.17
CA VAL A 23 -16.65 -0.48 -1.28
C VAL A 23 -17.74 -1.32 -0.62
N GLY A 24 -18.26 -0.91 0.55
CA GLY A 24 -19.38 -1.58 1.22
C GLY A 24 -20.65 -1.59 0.37
N ASP A 25 -20.99 -0.45 -0.26
CA ASP A 25 -22.12 -0.33 -1.16
C ASP A 25 -21.96 -1.25 -2.40
N ALA A 26 -20.74 -1.37 -2.94
CA ALA A 26 -20.42 -2.27 -4.05
C ALA A 26 -20.54 -3.74 -3.64
N ILE A 27 -20.09 -4.12 -2.45
CA ILE A 27 -20.24 -5.50 -1.94
C ILE A 27 -21.72 -5.88 -1.86
N ALA A 28 -22.56 -5.00 -1.32
CA ALA A 28 -24.01 -5.22 -1.23
C ALA A 28 -24.66 -5.35 -2.61
N ALA A 29 -24.22 -4.55 -3.59
CA ALA A 29 -24.71 -4.64 -4.97
C ALA A 29 -24.27 -5.92 -5.71
N CYS A 30 -23.17 -6.55 -5.27
CA CYS A 30 -22.63 -7.79 -5.85
C CYS A 30 -23.11 -9.06 -5.13
N GLU A 31 -24.01 -8.97 -4.15
CA GLU A 31 -24.41 -10.12 -3.33
C GLU A 31 -25.02 -11.24 -4.19
N GLY A 32 -24.46 -12.45 -4.07
CA GLY A 32 -24.88 -13.62 -4.84
C GLY A 32 -24.39 -13.68 -6.30
N ASP A 33 -23.69 -12.65 -6.79
CA ASP A 33 -23.09 -12.62 -8.13
C ASP A 33 -21.57 -12.75 -8.06
N THR A 34 -21.08 -13.96 -8.34
CA THR A 34 -19.65 -14.28 -8.31
C THR A 34 -18.82 -13.56 -9.37
N ILE A 35 -19.42 -13.20 -10.51
CA ILE A 35 -18.73 -12.45 -11.57
C ILE A 35 -18.61 -10.98 -11.18
N ALA A 36 -19.67 -10.40 -10.60
CA ALA A 36 -19.63 -9.04 -10.09
C ALA A 36 -18.64 -8.89 -8.92
N LEU A 37 -18.60 -9.86 -8.00
CA LEU A 37 -17.59 -9.91 -6.93
C LEU A 37 -16.16 -10.01 -7.49
N LEU A 38 -15.93 -10.84 -8.51
CA LEU A 38 -14.62 -10.95 -9.17
C LEU A 38 -14.22 -9.64 -9.85
N ALA A 39 -15.16 -8.93 -10.47
CA ALA A 39 -14.91 -7.61 -11.05
C ALA A 39 -14.51 -6.59 -9.98
N LEU A 40 -15.20 -6.58 -8.83
CA LEU A 40 -14.87 -5.73 -7.68
C LEU A 40 -13.45 -6.02 -7.16
N LEU A 41 -13.10 -7.30 -6.98
CA LEU A 41 -11.76 -7.70 -6.53
C LEU A 41 -10.65 -7.22 -7.49
N ARG A 42 -10.86 -7.38 -8.79
CA ARG A 42 -9.90 -6.90 -9.81
C ARG A 42 -9.74 -5.39 -9.79
N GLN A 43 -10.82 -4.64 -9.56
CA GLN A 43 -10.75 -3.19 -9.46
C GLN A 43 -9.97 -2.74 -8.21
N LEU A 44 -10.20 -3.40 -7.07
CA LEU A 44 -9.43 -3.12 -5.85
C LEU A 44 -7.95 -3.45 -6.02
N GLU A 45 -7.63 -4.55 -6.71
CA GLU A 45 -6.24 -4.88 -7.05
C GLU A 45 -5.60 -3.83 -7.98
N PHE A 46 -6.33 -3.35 -8.98
CA PHE A 46 -5.85 -2.29 -9.86
C PHE A 46 -5.50 -1.02 -9.08
N LEU A 47 -6.42 -0.53 -8.23
CA LEU A 47 -6.19 0.64 -7.39
C LEU A 47 -5.00 0.44 -6.44
N HIS A 48 -4.88 -0.76 -5.86
CA HIS A 48 -3.73 -1.12 -5.03
C HIS A 48 -2.41 -1.01 -5.80
N ARG A 49 -2.36 -1.55 -7.02
CA ARG A 49 -1.16 -1.46 -7.89
C ARG A 49 -0.84 -0.03 -8.27
N GLU A 50 -1.83 0.79 -8.61
CA GLU A 50 -1.60 2.21 -8.91
C GLU A 50 -0.98 2.97 -7.73
N ILE A 51 -1.48 2.73 -6.51
CA ILE A 51 -0.91 3.33 -5.30
C ILE A 51 0.51 2.83 -5.07
N ARG A 52 0.72 1.50 -5.16
CA ARG A 52 2.00 0.86 -4.87
C ARG A 52 3.09 1.26 -5.86
N ASP A 53 2.81 1.13 -7.15
CA ASP A 53 3.78 1.28 -8.24
C ASP A 53 3.95 2.75 -8.67
N GLY A 54 3.05 3.64 -8.23
CA GLY A 54 3.16 5.09 -8.42
C GLY A 54 3.60 5.80 -7.13
N VAL A 55 2.63 6.44 -6.47
CA VAL A 55 2.89 7.39 -5.37
C VAL A 55 3.63 6.78 -4.17
N PHE A 56 3.41 5.50 -3.85
CA PHE A 56 4.10 4.86 -2.73
C PHE A 56 5.57 4.62 -3.05
N GLN A 57 5.88 4.12 -4.25
CA GLN A 57 7.26 3.91 -4.69
C GLN A 57 8.04 5.23 -4.78
N GLU A 58 7.41 6.30 -5.29
CA GLU A 58 8.00 7.65 -5.32
C GLU A 58 8.21 8.23 -3.91
N SER A 59 7.43 7.78 -2.93
CA SER A 59 7.51 8.24 -1.54
C SER A 59 8.46 7.40 -0.68
N LEU A 60 9.15 6.40 -1.25
CA LEU A 60 10.06 5.55 -0.49
C LEU A 60 11.25 6.37 0.04
N PRO A 61 11.66 6.16 1.30
CA PRO A 61 12.81 6.85 1.85
C PRO A 61 14.11 6.44 1.13
N GLU A 62 14.90 7.43 0.71
CA GLU A 62 16.24 7.18 0.15
C GLU A 62 17.25 6.76 1.24
N ASN A 63 16.97 7.09 2.51
CA ASN A 63 17.79 6.68 3.65
C ASN A 63 17.45 5.26 4.09
N ARG A 64 18.46 4.37 4.08
CA ARG A 64 18.35 2.96 4.52
C ARG A 64 17.73 2.80 5.90
N GLN A 65 18.08 3.64 6.89
CA GLN A 65 17.52 3.53 8.25
C GLN A 65 16.01 3.79 8.27
N ALA A 66 15.57 4.79 7.50
CA ALA A 66 14.15 5.11 7.37
C ALA A 66 13.40 4.03 6.58
N LEU A 67 14.05 3.45 5.56
CA LEU A 67 13.51 2.31 4.81
C LEU A 67 13.35 1.08 5.72
N TYR A 68 14.34 0.74 6.55
CA TYR A 68 14.24 -0.35 7.52
C TYR A 68 13.15 -0.11 8.58
N ALA A 69 12.97 1.15 9.02
CA ALA A 69 11.87 1.48 9.93
C ALA A 69 10.51 1.26 9.26
N LEU A 70 10.34 1.71 8.01
CA LEU A 70 9.13 1.51 7.23
C LEU A 70 8.84 0.02 6.98
N LEU A 71 9.87 -0.77 6.63
CA LEU A 71 9.73 -2.20 6.40
C LEU A 71 9.28 -2.94 7.68
N ARG A 72 9.86 -2.60 8.84
CA ARG A 72 9.43 -3.20 10.11
C ARG A 72 8.00 -2.84 10.48
N GLU A 73 7.57 -1.61 10.21
CA GLU A 73 6.18 -1.19 10.44
C GLU A 73 5.21 -2.04 9.59
N ILE A 74 5.53 -2.23 8.30
CA ILE A 74 4.78 -3.06 7.36
C ILE A 74 4.72 -4.53 7.82
N GLU A 75 5.80 -5.06 8.38
CA GLU A 75 5.86 -6.43 8.90
C GLU A 75 5.05 -6.60 10.20
N MET A 76 5.05 -5.59 11.08
CA MET A 76 4.36 -5.62 12.38
C MET A 76 2.84 -5.53 12.25
N GLU A 77 2.31 -4.77 11.29
CA GLU A 77 0.86 -4.63 11.07
C GLU A 77 0.22 -5.81 10.32
N GLY A 78 1.00 -6.85 9.97
CA GLY A 78 0.46 -8.09 9.40
C GLY A 78 0.68 -8.28 7.91
N GLY A 79 1.72 -7.67 7.34
CA GLY A 79 2.17 -7.90 5.97
C GLY A 79 1.31 -7.18 4.92
N TRP A 80 1.99 -6.58 3.95
CA TRP A 80 1.37 -5.91 2.81
C TRP A 80 0.39 -6.84 2.07
N PRO A 81 -0.75 -6.37 1.53
CA PRO A 81 -1.78 -7.25 0.97
C PRO A 81 -1.17 -8.07 -0.18
N TYR A 82 -1.02 -9.38 0.04
CA TYR A 82 -0.48 -10.37 -0.90
C TYR A 82 0.68 -9.88 -1.79
N ILE A 83 1.66 -9.14 -1.26
CA ILE A 83 2.98 -9.13 -1.90
C ILE A 83 3.56 -10.52 -1.65
N GLU A 84 3.68 -11.32 -2.71
CA GLU A 84 4.48 -12.54 -2.66
C GLU A 84 5.82 -12.20 -1.99
N ARG A 85 6.03 -12.77 -0.80
CA ARG A 85 7.19 -12.51 0.07
C ARG A 85 8.55 -12.64 -0.66
N MET A 86 8.57 -13.25 -1.85
CA MET A 86 9.73 -13.33 -2.74
C MET A 86 10.21 -11.99 -3.32
N ARG A 87 9.35 -10.98 -3.53
CA ARG A 87 9.79 -9.73 -4.19
C ARG A 87 10.62 -8.83 -3.29
N LEU A 88 10.37 -8.82 -1.97
CA LEU A 88 11.16 -8.03 -1.02
C LEU A 88 12.58 -8.59 -0.84
N GLN A 89 12.70 -9.92 -0.72
CA GLN A 89 14.01 -10.58 -0.69
C GLN A 89 14.80 -10.36 -1.99
N ALA A 90 14.12 -10.36 -3.15
CA ALA A 90 14.75 -10.07 -4.43
C ALA A 90 15.20 -8.59 -4.55
N PHE A 91 14.48 -7.65 -3.94
CA PHE A 91 14.89 -6.24 -3.88
C PHE A 91 16.11 -6.05 -2.97
N LEU A 92 16.11 -6.65 -1.78
CA LEU A 92 17.25 -6.59 -0.85
C LEU A 92 18.50 -7.26 -1.42
N ALA A 93 18.35 -8.44 -2.06
CA ALA A 93 19.47 -9.14 -2.70
C ALA A 93 20.09 -8.35 -3.86
N LYS A 94 19.30 -7.57 -4.61
CA LYS A 94 19.83 -6.67 -5.64
C LYS A 94 20.66 -5.53 -5.07
N MET A 95 20.30 -5.03 -3.88
CA MET A 95 21.07 -3.97 -3.21
C MET A 95 22.37 -4.50 -2.59
N GLU A 96 22.40 -5.75 -2.11
CA GLU A 96 23.64 -6.40 -1.65
C GLU A 96 24.59 -6.72 -2.81
N GLN A 97 24.07 -7.10 -3.98
CA GLN A 97 24.89 -7.34 -5.17
C GLN A 97 25.59 -6.08 -5.72
N GLU A 98 25.05 -4.88 -5.47
CA GLU A 98 25.70 -3.62 -5.84
C GLU A 98 26.86 -3.25 -4.90
N GLU A 99 26.92 -3.81 -3.69
CA GLU A 99 28.00 -3.55 -2.71
C GLU A 99 29.23 -4.45 -2.89
N GLU A 100 29.08 -5.66 -3.46
CA GLU A 100 30.22 -6.56 -3.74
C GLU A 100 30.91 -6.29 -5.08
N GLY A 101 30.43 -5.30 -5.84
CA GLY A 101 30.91 -4.94 -7.18
C GLY A 101 31.66 -3.61 -7.32
N SER A 102 32.08 -2.96 -6.22
CA SER A 102 32.94 -1.75 -6.23
C SER A 102 34.34 -2.01 -5.66
#